data_AF-A0A8T6N8R1-F1
#
_entry.id   AF-A0A8T6N8R1-F1
#
_cell.length_a   1.000
_cell.length_b   1.000
_cell.length_c   1.000
_cell.angle_alpha   90.00
_cell.angle_beta   90.00
_cell.angle_gamma   90.00
#
_symmetry.space_group_name_H-M   'P 1'
#
loop_
_entity.id
_entity.type
_entity.pdbx_description
1 polymer ?
#
loop_
_entity_poly.entity_id
_entity_poly.type
_entity_poly.pdbx_seq_one_letter_code
_entity_poly.pdbx_strand_id
1 'polypeptide(L)' 'MKIEWKHGSAFNHGRVGDTGIRIERYNRASKGETPRWRFMLADDAITYLHVDNREFATREELEHAAIRWLVDAGRLAWLN' A
#
# COMPACT_ATOMS: atom_id res chain seq x y z
N MET A 1 -5.85 -5.13 11.37
CA MET A 1 -4.47 -4.76 10.97
C MET A 1 -4.52 -3.44 10.22
N LYS A 2 -3.61 -2.49 10.47
CA LYS A 2 -3.70 -1.11 9.97
C LYS A 2 -2.41 -0.68 9.27
N ILE A 3 -2.54 0.13 8.22
CA ILE A 3 -1.42 0.81 7.57
C ILE A 3 -1.21 2.16 8.25
N GLU A 4 0.00 2.38 8.73
CA GLU A 4 0.41 3.63 9.35
C GLU A 4 1.11 4.50 8.31
N TRP A 5 0.45 5.57 7.90
CA TRP A 5 1.00 6.53 6.94
C TRP A 5 1.79 7.61 7.64
N LYS A 6 2.93 7.98 7.07
CA LYS A 6 3.68 9.17 7.48
C LYS A 6 2.96 10.45 7.06
N HIS A 7 3.47 11.58 7.54
CA HIS A 7 2.93 12.92 7.30
C HIS A 7 3.99 13.84 6.65
N GLY A 8 3.57 15.05 6.27
CA GLY A 8 4.45 16.02 5.61
C GLY A 8 4.93 15.54 4.24
N SER A 9 6.22 15.70 3.95
CA SER A 9 6.81 15.28 2.66
C SER A 9 6.78 13.77 2.41
N ALA A 10 6.57 12.95 3.45
CA ALA A 10 6.57 11.49 3.36
C ALA A 10 5.16 10.87 3.32
N PHE A 11 4.11 11.66 3.04
CA PHE A 11 2.70 11.22 3.10
C PHE A 11 2.31 10.03 2.19
N ASN A 12 3.19 9.67 1.26
CA ASN A 12 3.05 8.54 0.35
C ASN A 12 3.71 7.25 0.85
N HIS A 13 4.43 7.29 1.97
CA HIS A 13 5.09 6.13 2.56
C HIS A 13 4.34 5.68 3.81
N GLY A 14 4.07 4.39 3.90
CA GLY A 14 3.41 3.75 5.03
C GLY A 14 4.13 2.49 5.50
N ARG A 15 3.78 2.04 6.71
CA ARG A 15 4.22 0.78 7.31
C ARG A 15 3.01 -0.06 7.72
N VAL A 16 3.12 -1.37 7.61
CA VAL A 16 2.06 -2.30 8.00
C VAL A 16 2.34 -2.80 9.43
N GLY A 17 1.92 -2.05 10.44
CA GLY A 17 2.27 -2.32 11.84
C GLY A 17 3.78 -2.59 12.04
N ASP A 18 4.10 -3.53 12.91
CA ASP A 18 5.48 -3.93 13.24
C ASP A 18 6.02 -5.08 12.37
N THR A 19 5.45 -5.30 11.19
CA THR A 19 5.74 -6.48 10.34
C THR A 19 7.02 -6.35 9.51
N GLY A 20 7.66 -5.18 9.50
CA GLY A 20 8.75 -4.84 8.58
C GLY A 20 8.27 -4.52 7.16
N ILE A 21 7.00 -4.72 6.83
CA ILE A 21 6.44 -4.41 5.50
C ILE A 21 6.20 -2.90 5.36
N ARG A 22 6.64 -2.37 4.22
CA ARG A 22 6.52 -0.98 3.80
C ARG A 22 5.62 -0.91 2.58
N ILE A 23 4.85 0.17 2.49
CA ILE A 23 4.00 0.46 1.33
C ILE A 23 4.28 1.87 0.83
N GLU A 24 4.37 2.02 -0.48
CA GLU A 24 4.40 3.32 -1.14
C GLU A 24 3.17 3.46 -2.02
N ARG A 25 2.57 4.65 -2.04
CA ARG A 25 1.43 4.97 -2.90
C ARG A 25 1.70 6.19 -3.77
N TYR A 26 1.05 6.23 -4.93
CA TYR A 26 1.07 7.41 -5.78
C TYR A 26 -0.25 7.53 -6.54
N ASN A 27 -0.64 8.76 -6.85
CA ASN A 27 -1.82 9.06 -7.65
C ASN A 27 -1.36 9.43 -9.06
N ARG A 28 -1.92 8.75 -10.07
CA ARG A 28 -1.63 9.01 -11.49
C ARG A 28 -2.54 10.07 -12.12
N ALA A 29 -3.60 10.46 -11.44
CA ALA A 29 -4.57 11.42 -11.96
C ALA A 29 -3.97 12.84 -12.00
N SER A 30 -4.36 13.61 -13.02
CA SER A 30 -4.03 15.03 -13.07
C SER A 30 -4.84 15.82 -12.05
N LYS A 31 -4.42 17.05 -11.77
CA LYS A 31 -5.17 17.94 -10.87
C LYS A 31 -6.59 18.18 -11.41
N GLY A 32 -7.60 17.82 -10.63
CA GLY A 32 -9.01 17.97 -11.00
C GLY A 32 -9.66 16.72 -11.60
N GLU A 33 -8.89 15.65 -11.83
CA GLU A 33 -9.41 14.36 -12.27
C GLU A 33 -9.72 13.43 -11.09
N THR A 34 -10.53 12.41 -11.36
CA THR A 34 -10.77 11.32 -10.41
C THR A 34 -9.45 10.64 -10.04
N PRO A 35 -9.14 10.45 -8.75
CA PRO A 35 -7.92 9.79 -8.33
C PRO A 35 -7.74 8.39 -8.94
N ARG A 36 -6.50 8.07 -9.29
CA ARG A 36 -6.07 6.78 -9.83
C ARG A 36 -4.87 6.31 -9.03
N TRP A 37 -5.16 5.81 -7.83
CA TRP A 37 -4.16 5.38 -6.88
C TRP A 37 -3.54 4.05 -7.29
N ARG A 38 -2.24 3.94 -7.06
CA ARG A 38 -1.45 2.71 -7.23
C ARG A 38 -0.52 2.55 -6.03
N PHE A 39 -0.05 1.33 -5.81
CA PHE A 39 0.88 1.04 -4.72
C PHE A 39 1.99 0.06 -5.10
N MET A 40 3.04 0.10 -4.29
CA MET A 40 4.11 -0.88 -4.26
C MET A 40 4.34 -1.31 -2.82
N LEU A 41 4.60 -2.60 -2.62
CA LEU A 41 5.04 -3.17 -1.34
C LEU A 41 6.52 -3.47 -1.39
N ALA A 42 7.16 -3.30 -0.24
CA ALA A 42 8.54 -3.68 0.01
C ALA A 42 8.64 -4.29 1.41
N ASP A 43 9.68 -5.09 1.66
CA ASP A 43 10.08 -5.49 3.00
C ASP A 43 11.57 -5.17 3.21
N ASP A 44 12.13 -5.52 4.37
CA ASP A 44 13.53 -5.21 4.69
C ASP A 44 14.54 -5.94 3.78
N ALA A 45 14.13 -6.97 3.05
CA ALA A 45 14.98 -7.71 2.12
C ALA A 45 14.72 -7.38 0.63
N ILE A 46 13.48 -7.04 0.26
CA ILE A 46 13.03 -6.92 -1.13
C ILE A 46 12.36 -5.55 -1.35
N THR A 47 12.99 -4.71 -2.18
CA THR A 47 12.46 -3.39 -2.55
C THR A 47 11.20 -3.46 -3.42
N TYR A 48 11.12 -4.45 -4.32
CA TYR A 48 9.99 -4.64 -5.24
C TYR A 48 9.25 -5.94 -4.89
N LEU A 49 8.76 -6.03 -3.65
CA LEU A 49 8.07 -7.24 -3.17
C LEU A 49 6.78 -7.48 -3.97
N HIS A 50 6.01 -6.41 -4.21
CA HIS A 50 4.84 -6.44 -5.08
C HIS A 50 4.61 -5.07 -5.71
N VAL A 51 4.33 -5.07 -7.00
CA VAL A 51 3.87 -3.88 -7.73
C VAL A 51 2.51 -4.21 -8.32
N ASP A 52 1.46 -3.55 -7.82
CA ASP A 52 0.11 -3.80 -8.29
C ASP A 52 -0.18 -2.98 -9.55
N ASN A 53 -0.61 -3.64 -10.63
CA ASN A 53 -0.91 -2.99 -11.89
C ASN A 53 -2.34 -2.41 -11.94
N ARG A 54 -3.17 -2.66 -10.93
CA ARG A 54 -4.52 -2.09 -10.83
C ARG A 54 -4.48 -0.63 -10.40
N GLU A 55 -5.57 0.07 -10.65
CA GLU A 55 -5.80 1.43 -10.20
C GLU A 55 -7.03 1.47 -9.30
N PHE A 56 -6.94 2.24 -8.22
CA PHE A 56 -7.98 2.36 -7.20
C PHE A 56 -8.50 3.79 -7.15
N ALA A 57 -9.82 3.94 -7.01
CA ALA A 57 -10.46 5.26 -6.95
C ALA A 57 -10.25 5.91 -5.58
N THR A 58 -10.13 5.09 -4.53
CA THR A 58 -9.94 5.55 -3.16
C THR A 58 -8.66 4.98 -2.54
N ARG A 59 -8.20 5.61 -1.46
CA ARG A 59 -7.02 5.10 -0.71
C ARG A 59 -7.40 3.84 0.06
N GLU A 60 -8.64 3.77 0.53
CA GLU A 60 -9.21 2.67 1.28
C GLU A 60 -9.26 1.39 0.43
N GLU A 61 -9.66 1.50 -0.84
CA GLU A 61 -9.61 0.39 -1.80
C GLU A 61 -8.18 -0.12 -2.02
N LEU A 62 -7.22 0.81 -2.18
CA LEU A 62 -5.80 0.48 -2.32
C LEU A 62 -5.27 -0.24 -1.07
N GLU A 63 -5.58 0.29 0.12
CA GLU A 63 -5.15 -0.29 1.40
C GLU A 63 -5.72 -1.70 1.56
N HIS A 64 -7.00 -1.89 1.24
CA HIS A 64 -7.61 -3.22 1.29
C HIS A 64 -6.95 -4.19 0.30
N ALA A 65 -6.68 -3.76 -0.92
CA ALA A 65 -5.98 -4.58 -1.92
C ALA A 65 -4.55 -4.96 -1.48
N ALA A 66 -3.82 -4.02 -0.87
CA ALA A 66 -2.47 -4.27 -0.36
C ALA A 66 -2.45 -5.29 0.79
N ILE A 67 -3.34 -5.11 1.79
CA ILE A 67 -3.46 -6.06 2.89
C ILE A 67 -3.91 -7.43 2.39
N ARG A 68 -4.86 -7.48 1.46
CA ARG A 68 -5.34 -8.72 0.88
C ARG A 68 -4.21 -9.50 0.20
N TRP A 69 -3.41 -8.82 -0.63
CA TRP A 69 -2.27 -9.46 -1.29
C TRP A 69 -1.26 -10.01 -0.27
N LEU A 70 -0.93 -9.25 0.77
CA LEU A 70 0.01 -9.70 1.81
C LEU A 70 -0.48 -10.96 2.53
N VAL A 71 -1.79 -11.07 2.75
CA VAL A 71 -2.41 -12.25 3.36
C VAL A 71 -2.38 -13.43 2.40
N ASP A 72 -2.79 -13.23 1.14
CA ASP A 72 -2.78 -14.29 0.11
C ASP A 72 -1.36 -14.78 -0.20
N ALA A 73 -0.35 -13.90 -0.09
CA ALA A 73 1.07 -14.22 -0.23
C ALA A 73 1.70 -14.85 1.04
N GLY A 74 0.92 -15.08 2.10
CA GLY A 74 1.41 -15.63 3.37
C GLY A 74 2.37 -14.72 4.13
N ARG A 75 2.42 -13.44 3.79
CA ARG A 75 3.25 -12.43 4.47
C ARG A 75 2.62 -11.90 5.74
N LEU A 76 1.30 -12.04 5.88
CA LEU A 76 0.55 -11.70 7.08
C LEU A 76 -0.45 -12.80 7.43
N ALA A 77 -0.64 -13.06 8.71
CA ALA A 77 -1.73 -13.89 9.19
C ALA A 77 -3.03 -13.06 9.23
N TRP A 78 -4.12 -13.59 8.68
CA TRP A 78 -5.44 -13.01 8.87
C TRP A 78 -5.93 -13.35 10.28
N LEU A 79 -5.87 -12.38 11.19
CA LEU A 79 -6.47 -12.51 12.52
C LEU A 79 -7.91 -11.98 12.42
N ASN A 80 -8.88 -12.89 12.58
CA ASN A 80 -10.31 -12.57 12.66
C ASN A 80 -10.64 -11.65 13.83
#